data_AF-B5X8M3-F1
#
_entry.id   AF-B5X8M3-F1
#
_cell.length_a   1.000
_cell.length_b   1.000
_cell.length_c   1.000
_cell.angle_alpha   90.00
_cell.angle_beta   90.00
_cell.angle_gamma   90.00
#
_symmetry.space_group_name_H-M   'P 1'
#
loop_
_entity.id
_entity.type
_entity.pdbx_description
1 polymer ?
#
loop_
_entity_poly.entity_id
_entity_poly.type
_entity_poly.pdbx_seq_one_letter_code
_entity_poly.pdbx_strand_id
1 'polypeptide(L)'
;MDQHLQGGKAFGFLKSQQDEKLNSINEAFLTDPKYAEEEDRNSKLEMFKNKYMEFDLNDQGDIDMMGLKRMLEKLGVAKTHLELKKMMSDVVGGAARDTFCYTDFLNMMLGKRNSILRLILMFEEKGKDQEPKESGPPQRKTFSDLP
;
A
#
# COMPACT_ATOMS: atom_id res chain seq x y z
N MET A 1 8.68 -30.35 14.32
CA MET A 1 8.28 -28.92 14.33
C MET A 1 8.87 -28.33 13.07
N ASP A 2 8.05 -28.23 12.03
CA ASP A 2 8.46 -27.70 10.71
C ASP A 2 8.77 -26.21 10.81
N GLN A 3 10.06 -25.92 10.83
CA GLN A 3 10.60 -24.61 10.53
C GLN A 3 10.36 -24.33 9.04
N HIS A 4 9.24 -23.67 8.73
CA HIS A 4 8.92 -23.15 7.39
C HIS A 4 9.87 -21.97 7.05
N LEU A 5 11.15 -22.26 6.81
CA LEU A 5 12.21 -21.30 6.47
C LEU A 5 12.52 -21.24 4.97
N GLN A 6 11.67 -21.84 4.12
CA GLN A 6 11.89 -21.96 2.67
C GLN A 6 11.12 -20.93 1.82
N GLY A 7 10.67 -19.82 2.40
CA GLY A 7 9.85 -18.81 1.70
C GLY A 7 10.63 -17.63 1.07
N GLY A 8 11.82 -17.31 1.58
CA GLY A 8 12.49 -16.03 1.28
C GLY A 8 12.82 -15.79 -0.19
N LYS A 9 13.30 -16.81 -0.92
CA LYS A 9 13.68 -16.68 -2.33
C LYS A 9 12.46 -16.51 -3.25
N ALA A 10 11.42 -17.32 -3.04
CA ALA A 10 10.17 -17.24 -3.81
C ALA A 10 9.43 -15.93 -3.50
N PHE A 11 9.37 -15.54 -2.23
CA PHE A 11 8.79 -14.27 -1.82
C PHE A 11 9.53 -13.06 -2.41
N GLY A 12 10.87 -13.08 -2.39
CA GLY A 12 11.69 -12.05 -3.02
C GLY A 12 11.42 -11.94 -4.52
N PHE A 13 11.37 -13.07 -5.23
CA PHE A 13 11.02 -13.10 -6.66
C PHE A 13 9.62 -12.56 -6.95
N LEU A 14 8.62 -12.90 -6.13
CA LEU A 14 7.26 -12.35 -6.24
C LEU A 14 7.24 -10.84 -6.02
N LYS A 15 8.00 -10.33 -5.05
CA LYS A 15 8.12 -8.88 -4.81
C LYS A 15 8.83 -8.17 -5.95
N SER A 16 9.85 -8.75 -6.57
CA SER A 16 10.50 -8.19 -7.77
C SER A 16 9.54 -8.14 -8.96
N GLN A 17 8.80 -9.22 -9.25
CA GLN A 17 7.79 -9.21 -10.31
C GLN A 17 6.68 -8.19 -10.05
N GLN A 18 6.28 -8.03 -8.78
CA GLN A 18 5.35 -7.00 -8.39
C GLN A 18 5.91 -5.60 -8.68
N ASP A 19 7.14 -5.29 -8.26
CA ASP A 19 7.76 -3.99 -8.53
C ASP A 19 7.84 -3.69 -10.03
N GLU A 20 8.26 -4.66 -10.85
CA GLU A 20 8.29 -4.53 -12.32
C GLU A 20 6.91 -4.22 -12.91
N LYS A 21 5.87 -4.90 -12.45
CA LYS A 21 4.48 -4.64 -12.88
C LYS A 21 4.04 -3.23 -12.50
N LEU A 22 4.36 -2.77 -11.28
CA LEU A 22 4.00 -1.42 -10.84
C LEU A 22 4.80 -0.35 -11.61
N ASN A 23 6.07 -0.60 -11.92
CA ASN A 23 6.89 0.28 -12.76
C ASN A 23 6.29 0.43 -14.16
N SER A 24 5.84 -0.67 -14.78
CA SER A 24 5.16 -0.61 -16.09
C SER A 24 3.89 0.24 -16.04
N ILE A 25 3.12 0.17 -14.95
CA ILE A 25 1.95 1.04 -14.76
C ILE A 25 2.38 2.50 -14.55
N ASN A 26 3.42 2.77 -13.76
CA ASN A 26 3.95 4.12 -13.58
C ASN A 26 4.36 4.77 -14.91
N GLU A 27 5.04 4.03 -15.80
CA GLU A 27 5.39 4.53 -17.14
C GLU A 27 4.16 4.92 -17.98
N ALA A 28 3.06 4.16 -17.88
CA ALA A 28 1.81 4.53 -18.54
C ALA A 28 1.23 5.83 -17.97
N PHE A 29 1.28 6.04 -16.65
CA PHE A 29 0.84 7.29 -16.01
C PHE A 29 1.78 8.48 -16.29
N LEU A 30 3.08 8.23 -16.53
CA LEU A 30 4.05 9.23 -16.96
C LEU A 30 3.84 9.69 -18.40
N THR A 31 3.28 8.83 -19.25
CA THR A 31 3.03 9.18 -20.66
C THR A 31 1.59 9.67 -20.90
N ASP A 32 0.68 9.45 -19.95
CA ASP A 32 -0.71 9.89 -20.04
C ASP A 32 -0.83 11.44 -19.97
N PRO A 33 -1.37 12.10 -21.03
CA PRO A 33 -1.60 13.55 -21.06
C PRO A 33 -2.51 14.06 -19.95
N LYS A 34 -3.39 13.21 -19.39
CA LYS A 34 -4.30 13.56 -18.29
C LYS A 34 -3.56 14.06 -17.06
N TYR A 35 -2.32 13.60 -16.83
CA TYR A 35 -1.50 13.96 -15.68
C TYR A 35 -0.32 14.85 -16.05
N ALA A 36 -0.31 15.45 -17.26
CA ALA A 36 0.82 16.25 -17.73
C ALA A 36 1.09 17.51 -16.87
N GLU A 37 0.04 18.05 -16.25
CA GLU A 37 0.14 19.23 -15.37
C GLU A 37 0.51 18.87 -13.91
N GLU A 38 0.63 17.58 -13.57
CA GLU A 38 0.95 17.16 -12.21
C GLU A 38 2.42 17.44 -11.90
N GLU A 39 2.67 18.38 -10.97
CA GLU A 39 4.03 18.67 -10.48
C GLU A 39 4.64 17.46 -9.77
N ASP A 40 5.95 17.26 -9.92
CA ASP A 40 6.70 16.16 -9.33
C ASP A 40 6.11 14.77 -9.57
N ARG A 41 5.41 14.59 -10.70
CA ARG A 41 4.71 13.35 -11.05
C ARG A 41 5.57 12.09 -10.91
N ASN A 42 6.82 12.15 -11.37
CA ASN A 42 7.75 11.02 -11.25
C ASN A 42 8.01 10.63 -9.78
N SER A 43 8.32 11.61 -8.95
CA SER A 43 8.56 11.40 -7.52
C SER A 43 7.31 10.90 -6.79
N LYS A 44 6.13 11.45 -7.13
CA LYS A 44 4.84 11.01 -6.57
C LYS A 44 4.52 9.56 -6.94
N LEU A 45 4.71 9.18 -8.21
CA LEU A 45 4.48 7.80 -8.66
C LEU A 45 5.41 6.81 -7.96
N GLU A 46 6.67 7.17 -7.72
CA GLU A 46 7.58 6.32 -6.97
C GLU A 46 7.18 6.20 -5.50
N MET A 47 6.79 7.32 -4.87
CA MET A 47 6.27 7.34 -3.50
C MET A 47 5.01 6.47 -3.36
N PHE A 48 4.06 6.60 -4.28
CA PHE A 48 2.83 5.80 -4.30
C PHE A 48 3.08 4.32 -4.58
N LYS A 49 4.03 3.98 -5.45
CA LYS A 49 4.46 2.60 -5.69
C LYS A 49 4.99 1.98 -4.39
N ASN A 50 5.94 2.65 -3.75
CA ASN A 50 6.54 2.17 -2.51
C ASN A 50 5.47 2.00 -1.43
N LYS A 51 4.55 2.96 -1.33
CA LYS A 51 3.41 2.86 -0.41
C LYS A 51 2.51 1.67 -0.71
N TYR A 52 2.19 1.44 -1.98
CA TYR A 52 1.35 0.33 -2.39
C TYR A 52 2.00 -1.04 -2.11
N MET A 53 3.32 -1.15 -2.24
CA MET A 53 4.07 -2.37 -1.91
C MET A 53 4.11 -2.70 -0.41
N GLU A 54 3.90 -1.71 0.47
CA GLU A 54 3.77 -1.91 1.93
C GLU A 54 2.44 -2.55 2.33
N PHE A 55 1.44 -2.54 1.44
CA PHE A 55 0.13 -3.09 1.74
C PHE A 55 0.12 -4.61 1.69
N ASP A 56 -0.80 -5.19 2.46
CA ASP A 56 -1.12 -6.61 2.41
C ASP A 56 -2.02 -6.83 1.18
N LEU A 57 -1.41 -7.36 0.13
CA LEU A 57 -2.05 -7.55 -1.18
C LEU A 57 -2.45 -9.01 -1.33
N ASN A 58 -3.57 -9.23 -2.02
CA ASN A 58 -3.99 -10.59 -2.38
C ASN A 58 -3.09 -11.19 -3.48
N ASP A 59 -3.38 -12.42 -3.88
CA ASP A 59 -2.60 -13.16 -4.88
C ASP A 59 -2.58 -12.50 -6.28
N GLN A 60 -3.48 -11.54 -6.56
CA GLN A 60 -3.52 -10.78 -7.82
C GLN A 60 -2.72 -9.46 -7.76
N GLY A 61 -2.23 -9.09 -6.57
CA GLY A 61 -1.60 -7.80 -6.31
C GLY A 61 -2.59 -6.66 -6.06
N ASP A 62 -3.83 -6.99 -5.71
CA ASP A 62 -4.89 -6.02 -5.42
C ASP A 62 -5.12 -5.91 -3.91
N ILE A 63 -5.63 -4.75 -3.48
CA ILE A 63 -6.03 -4.52 -2.10
C ILE A 63 -7.47 -4.99 -1.96
N ASP A 64 -7.69 -5.99 -1.10
CA ASP A 64 -9.02 -6.40 -0.69
C ASP A 64 -9.47 -5.66 0.58
N MET A 65 -10.71 -5.89 0.99
CA MET A 65 -11.28 -5.30 2.19
C MET A 65 -10.47 -5.60 3.46
N MET A 66 -9.82 -6.77 3.54
CA MET A 66 -9.04 -7.17 4.70
C MET A 66 -7.67 -6.47 4.69
N GLY A 67 -7.03 -6.33 3.54
CA GLY A 67 -5.81 -5.55 3.34
C GLY A 67 -6.05 -4.08 3.71
N LEU A 68 -7.16 -3.50 3.24
CA LEU A 68 -7.57 -2.14 3.61
C LEU A 68 -7.80 -2.01 5.12
N LYS A 69 -8.51 -2.97 5.74
CA LYS A 69 -8.76 -2.99 7.19
C LYS A 69 -7.45 -3.01 7.99
N ARG A 70 -6.56 -3.96 7.70
CA ARG A 70 -5.28 -4.13 8.40
C ARG A 70 -4.41 -2.88 8.28
N MET A 71 -4.37 -2.27 7.09
CA MET A 71 -3.66 -1.03 6.85
C MET A 71 -4.21 0.09 7.74
N LEU A 72 -5.53 0.32 7.75
CA LEU A 72 -6.14 1.37 8.55
C LEU A 72 -5.97 1.16 10.06
N GLU A 73 -6.03 -0.08 10.52
CA GLU A 73 -5.72 -0.43 11.92
C GLU A 73 -4.26 -0.11 12.28
N LYS A 74 -3.30 -0.40 11.40
CA LYS A 74 -1.88 -0.06 11.59
C LYS A 74 -1.65 1.46 11.67
N LEU A 75 -2.50 2.25 11.01
CA LEU A 75 -2.49 3.72 11.07
C LEU A 75 -3.26 4.29 12.27
N GLY A 76 -3.85 3.44 13.12
CA GLY A 76 -4.68 3.87 14.25
C GLY A 76 -6.05 4.42 13.85
N VAL A 77 -6.47 4.23 12.59
CA VAL A 77 -7.73 4.72 12.03
C VAL A 77 -8.69 3.56 11.78
N ALA A 78 -9.01 2.79 12.82
CA ALA A 78 -9.92 1.65 12.69
C ALA A 78 -11.29 2.08 12.13
N LYS A 79 -11.83 1.29 11.20
CA LYS A 79 -13.10 1.56 10.50
C LYS A 79 -14.09 0.41 10.64
N THR A 80 -15.37 0.75 10.65
CA THR A 80 -16.45 -0.24 10.56
C THR A 80 -16.49 -0.90 9.17
N HIS A 81 -17.10 -2.08 9.08
CA HIS A 81 -17.23 -2.79 7.80
C HIS A 81 -17.94 -1.97 6.71
N LEU A 82 -18.96 -1.18 7.10
CA LEU A 82 -19.67 -0.32 6.16
C LEU A 82 -18.80 0.83 5.65
N GLU A 83 -17.99 1.44 6.52
CA GLU A 83 -17.03 2.48 6.10
C GLU A 83 -15.98 1.91 5.14
N LEU A 84 -15.46 0.71 5.42
CA LEU A 84 -14.51 0.04 4.52
C LEU A 84 -15.11 -0.19 3.13
N LYS A 85 -16.35 -0.72 3.05
CA LYS A 85 -17.06 -0.91 1.78
C LYS A 85 -17.27 0.40 1.02
N LYS A 86 -17.64 1.47 1.72
CA LYS A 86 -17.80 2.80 1.11
C LYS A 86 -16.46 3.32 0.58
N MET A 87 -15.38 3.16 1.33
CA MET A 87 -14.04 3.55 0.91
C MET A 87 -13.62 2.78 -0.35
N MET A 88 -13.79 1.46 -0.41
CA MET A 88 -13.45 0.68 -1.62
C MET A 88 -14.26 1.11 -2.85
N SER A 89 -15.57 1.31 -2.69
CA SER A 89 -16.44 1.76 -3.79
C SER A 89 -16.06 3.16 -4.31
N ASP A 90 -15.64 4.06 -3.43
CA ASP A 90 -15.19 5.40 -3.79
C ASP A 90 -13.88 5.37 -4.61
N VAL A 91 -12.95 4.48 -4.27
CA VAL A 91 -11.68 4.30 -5.00
C VAL A 91 -11.92 3.77 -6.43
N VAL A 92 -12.76 2.75 -6.57
CA VAL A 92 -13.09 2.13 -7.87
C VAL A 92 -14.01 3.04 -8.71
N GLY A 93 -14.67 4.01 -8.09
CA GLY A 93 -15.51 5.00 -8.77
C GLY A 93 -16.82 4.44 -9.33
N GLY A 94 -17.39 3.40 -8.73
CA GLY A 94 -18.58 2.75 -9.27
C GLY A 94 -19.08 1.55 -8.47
N ALA A 95 -19.63 0.57 -9.19
CA ALA A 95 -20.22 -0.65 -8.62
C ALA A 95 -19.33 -1.28 -7.55
N ALA A 96 -19.94 -1.79 -6.49
CA ALA A 96 -19.25 -2.37 -5.36
C ALA A 96 -18.35 -3.52 -5.84
N ARG A 97 -17.05 -3.24 -5.94
CA ARG A 97 -16.00 -4.25 -6.04
C ARG A 97 -15.39 -4.45 -4.67
N ASP A 98 -15.06 -5.70 -4.38
CA ASP A 98 -14.45 -6.08 -3.10
C ASP A 98 -12.92 -5.90 -3.08
N THR A 99 -12.35 -5.45 -4.20
CA THR A 99 -10.92 -5.16 -4.37
C THR A 99 -10.71 -3.92 -5.25
N PHE A 100 -9.53 -3.31 -5.13
CA PHE A 100 -9.06 -2.31 -6.08
C PHE A 100 -7.57 -2.50 -6.38
N CYS A 101 -7.20 -2.18 -7.62
CA CYS A 101 -5.84 -2.40 -8.13
C CYS A 101 -4.97 -1.15 -8.02
N TYR A 102 -3.69 -1.27 -8.40
CA TYR A 102 -2.76 -0.15 -8.35
C TYR A 102 -3.18 1.04 -9.24
N THR A 103 -3.78 0.78 -10.39
CA THR A 103 -4.31 1.84 -11.26
C THR A 103 -5.44 2.63 -10.59
N ASP A 104 -6.34 1.96 -9.87
CA ASP A 104 -7.41 2.62 -9.11
C ASP A 104 -6.82 3.46 -7.97
N PHE A 105 -5.80 2.91 -7.29
CA PHE A 105 -5.07 3.62 -6.24
C PHE A 105 -4.40 4.89 -6.77
N LEU A 106 -3.70 4.84 -7.90
CA LEU A 106 -3.08 6.02 -8.52
C LEU A 106 -4.12 7.04 -8.98
N ASN A 107 -5.21 6.59 -9.61
CA ASN A 107 -6.32 7.46 -9.99
C ASN A 107 -6.94 8.17 -8.79
N MET A 108 -7.02 7.50 -7.64
CA MET A 108 -7.46 8.09 -6.37
C MET A 108 -6.45 9.13 -5.86
N MET A 109 -5.17 8.81 -5.81
CA MET A 109 -4.13 9.68 -5.22
C MET A 109 -3.85 10.93 -6.08
N LEU A 110 -3.84 10.78 -7.40
CA LEU A 110 -3.59 11.85 -8.39
C LEU A 110 -4.88 12.56 -8.84
N GLY A 111 -6.04 12.00 -8.52
CA GLY A 111 -7.33 12.53 -8.98
C GLY A 111 -7.71 13.86 -8.33
N LYS A 112 -8.74 14.53 -8.86
CA LYS A 112 -9.32 15.74 -8.26
C LYS A 112 -10.36 15.45 -7.17
N ARG A 113 -10.86 14.20 -7.08
CA ARG A 113 -11.82 13.79 -6.06
C ARG A 113 -11.11 13.54 -4.73
N ASN A 114 -11.68 14.07 -3.65
CA ASN A 114 -11.19 13.84 -2.30
C ASN A 114 -11.82 12.57 -1.73
N SER A 115 -11.10 11.45 -1.77
CA SER A 115 -11.50 10.25 -1.05
C SER A 115 -11.04 10.30 0.40
N ILE A 116 -11.81 9.68 1.30
CA ILE A 116 -11.42 9.57 2.72
C ILE A 116 -10.07 8.83 2.85
N LEU A 117 -9.88 7.79 2.03
CA LEU A 117 -8.64 7.01 2.03
C LEU A 117 -7.42 7.86 1.64
N ARG A 118 -7.54 8.67 0.58
CA ARG A 118 -6.47 9.60 0.17
C ARG A 118 -6.11 10.55 1.28
N LEU A 119 -7.10 11.14 1.95
CA LEU A 119 -6.86 12.05 3.07
C LEU A 119 -6.05 11.35 4.17
N ILE A 120 -6.49 10.17 4.61
CA ILE A 120 -5.78 9.38 5.64
C ILE A 120 -4.31 9.14 5.24
N LEU A 121 -4.07 8.71 4.00
CA LEU A 121 -2.72 8.42 3.52
C LEU A 121 -1.84 9.68 3.38
N MET A 122 -2.40 10.80 2.94
CA MET A 122 -1.67 12.08 2.84
C MET A 122 -1.34 12.69 4.22
N PHE A 123 -2.13 12.41 5.26
CA PHE A 123 -1.88 12.87 6.61
C PHE A 123 -1.01 11.90 7.43
N GLU A 124 -0.85 10.65 6.99
CA GLU A 124 0.09 9.70 7.61
C GLU A 124 1.54 10.20 7.55
N GLU A 125 1.98 10.74 6.40
CA GLU A 125 3.36 11.20 6.21
C GLU A 125 3.71 12.36 7.16
N LYS A 126 2.76 13.27 7.39
CA LYS A 126 2.93 14.39 8.33
C LYS A 126 3.05 13.95 9.81
N GLY A 127 2.61 12.73 10.14
CA GLY A 127 2.75 12.15 11.48
C GLY A 127 4.06 11.38 11.69
N LYS A 128 4.76 11.02 10.61
CA LYS A 128 6.00 10.21 10.64
C LYS A 128 7.29 11.02 10.75
N ASP A 129 7.23 12.35 10.74
CA ASP A 129 8.36 13.21 11.12
C ASP A 129 8.80 13.02 12.59
N GLN A 130 8.12 12.16 13.35
CA GLN A 130 8.58 11.64 14.64
C GLN A 130 9.29 10.28 14.46
N GLU A 131 10.61 10.38 14.31
CA GLU A 131 11.66 9.35 14.37
C GLU A 131 11.49 8.04 13.55
N PRO A 132 12.45 7.71 12.67
CA PRO A 132 12.59 6.35 12.17
C PRO A 132 12.87 5.42 13.35
N LYS A 133 11.99 4.43 13.59
CA LYS A 133 12.35 3.31 14.47
C LYS A 133 13.56 2.62 13.87
N GLU A 134 14.67 2.59 14.60
CA GLU A 134 15.88 1.87 14.22
C GLU A 134 15.53 0.42 13.86
N SER A 135 15.57 0.09 12.57
CA SER A 135 15.43 -1.27 12.08
C SER A 135 16.76 -2.01 12.26
N GLY A 136 17.11 -2.29 13.51
CA GLY A 136 18.20 -3.20 13.85
C GLY A 136 17.77 -4.66 13.65
N PRO A 137 18.69 -5.58 13.33
CA PRO A 137 18.38 -7.01 13.36
C PRO A 137 17.85 -7.38 14.76
N PRO A 138 16.82 -8.27 14.84
CA PRO A 138 16.24 -8.66 16.11
C PRO A 138 17.32 -9.10 17.10
N GLN A 139 17.26 -8.58 18.33
CA GLN A 139 18.18 -9.00 19.39
C GLN A 139 18.08 -10.51 19.57
N ARG A 140 19.24 -11.19 19.62
CA ARG A 140 19.29 -12.63 19.85
C ARG A 140 18.77 -12.90 21.26
N LYS A 141 17.63 -13.59 21.36
CA LYS A 141 17.12 -14.10 22.63
C LYS A 141 18.08 -15.16 23.16
N THR A 142 18.46 -15.05 24.41
CA THR A 142 19.33 -15.99 25.11
C THR A 142 18.50 -16.85 26.05
N PHE A 143 19.09 -17.94 26.57
CA PHE A 143 18.42 -18.80 27.56
C PHE A 143 18.02 -18.04 28.83
N SER A 144 18.63 -16.88 29.08
CA SER A 144 18.30 -15.97 30.19
C SER A 144 16.95 -15.25 30.03
N ASP A 145 16.36 -15.27 28.83
CA ASP A 145 15.09 -14.59 28.53
C ASP A 145 13.84 -15.48 28.69
N LEU A 146 14.02 -16.68 29.26
CA LEU A 146 12.93 -17.61 29.57
C LEU A 146 12.49 -17.44 31.05
N PRO A 147 11.17 -17.49 31.35
CA PRO A 147 10.65 -17.39 32.72
C PRO A 147 10.94 -18.63 33.58
#